data_AF-A0A2U3QE81-F1
#
_entry.id   AF-A0A2U3QE81-F1
#
_cell.length_a   1.000
_cell.length_b   1.000
_cell.length_c   1.000
_cell.angle_alpha   90.00
_cell.angle_beta   90.00
_cell.angle_gamma   90.00
#
_symmetry.space_group_name_H-M   'P 1'
#
loop_
_entity.id
_entity.type
_entity.pdbx_description
1 polymer ?
#
loop_
_entity_poly.entity_id
_entity_poly.type
_entity_poly.pdbx_seq_one_letter_code
_entity_poly.pdbx_strand_id
1 'polypeptide(L)' 'MTGIDGIITAAGGVASHASLLAQKFGLTAVVGCPDMEVKLNEKGENYALIGRHMTTEGMAISMDGYTGLIYSGVCAQSE' A
#
# COMPACT_ATOMS: atom_id res chain seq x y z
N MET A 1 11.44 12.12 1.55
CA MET A 1 10.03 11.73 1.62
C MET A 1 9.55 12.08 3.01
N THR A 2 9.07 13.30 3.21
CA THR A 2 8.42 13.72 4.45
C THR A 2 6.93 13.76 4.16
N GLY A 3 6.13 13.00 4.90
CA GLY A 3 4.67 12.91 4.69
C GLY A 3 4.18 11.64 3.97
N ILE A 4 4.92 10.53 4.07
CA ILE A 4 4.46 9.21 3.63
C ILE A 4 4.62 8.28 4.82
N ASP A 5 3.56 7.55 5.15
CA ASP A 5 3.54 6.62 6.29
C ASP A 5 3.85 5.17 5.88
N GLY A 6 3.66 4.83 4.60
CA GLY A 6 3.97 3.51 4.08
C GLY A 6 3.86 3.37 2.57
N ILE A 7 4.29 2.22 2.05
CA ILE A 7 4.32 1.89 0.62
C ILE A 7 3.69 0.51 0.40
N ILE A 8 2.77 0.40 -0.56
CA ILE A 8 2.22 -0.88 -1.03
C ILE A 8 2.57 -1.04 -2.51
N THR A 9 3.04 -2.24 -2.92
CA THR A 9 3.30 -2.53 -4.33
C THR A 9 2.60 -3.80 -4.78
N ALA A 10 2.07 -3.81 -6.01
CA ALA A 10 1.41 -5.00 -6.57
C ALA A 10 2.43 -6.11 -6.90
N ALA A 11 3.65 -5.71 -7.24
CA ALA A 11 4.73 -6.60 -7.63
C ALA A 11 6.03 -6.26 -6.88
N GLY A 12 6.98 -7.18 -6.95
CA GLY A 12 8.27 -7.11 -6.26
C GLY A 12 8.33 -8.03 -5.04
N GLY A 13 9.54 -8.47 -4.71
CA GLY A 13 9.78 -9.30 -3.52
C GLY A 13 10.45 -8.53 -2.38
N VAL A 14 10.86 -9.27 -1.36
CA VAL A 14 11.52 -8.75 -0.14
C VAL A 14 12.81 -7.97 -0.47
N ALA A 15 13.51 -8.32 -1.55
CA ALA A 15 14.72 -7.64 -2.01
C ALA A 15 14.47 -6.60 -3.13
N SER A 16 13.23 -6.16 -3.34
CA SER A 16 12.90 -5.16 -4.37
C SER A 16 13.31 -3.74 -3.97
N HIS A 17 13.42 -2.85 -4.97
CA HIS A 17 13.70 -1.42 -4.76
C HIS A 17 12.76 -0.79 -3.72
N ALA A 18 11.45 -1.09 -3.77
CA ALA A 18 10.48 -0.54 -2.82
C ALA A 18 10.77 -0.97 -1.38
N SER A 19 11.04 -2.26 -1.15
CA SER A 19 11.37 -2.80 0.18
C SER A 19 12.66 -2.20 0.74
N LEU A 20 13.72 -2.13 -0.08
CA LEU A 20 15.00 -1.57 0.33
C LEU A 20 14.90 -0.07 0.67
N LEU A 21 14.13 0.68 -0.12
CA LEU A 21 13.90 2.10 0.16
C LEU A 21 13.07 2.30 1.42
N ALA A 22 12.01 1.52 1.61
CA ALA A 22 11.17 1.60 2.80
C ALA A 22 11.99 1.36 4.08
N GLN A 23 12.85 0.33 4.09
CA GLN A 23 13.77 0.07 5.20
C GLN A 23 14.74 1.23 5.45
N LYS A 24 15.33 1.80 4.37
CA LYS A 24 16.25 2.94 4.48
C LYS A 24 15.57 4.19 5.07
N PHE A 25 14.28 4.38 4.81
CA PHE A 25 13.52 5.55 5.23
C PHE A 25 12.65 5.31 6.48
N GLY A 26 12.68 4.11 7.08
CA GLY A 26 11.87 3.77 8.24
C GLY A 26 10.37 3.73 7.95
N LEU A 27 9.99 3.41 6.70
CA LEU A 27 8.60 3.30 6.26
C LEU A 27 8.10 1.87 6.38
N THR A 28 6.81 1.72 6.70
CA THR A 28 6.13 0.42 6.60
C THR A 28 5.95 0.07 5.13
N ALA A 29 6.25 -1.17 4.74
CA ALA A 29 6.04 -1.60 3.36
C ALA A 29 5.40 -2.98 3.27
N VAL A 30 4.43 -3.10 2.36
CA VAL A 30 3.84 -4.36 1.91
C VAL A 30 4.14 -4.49 0.42
N VAL A 31 5.07 -5.36 0.07
CA VAL A 31 5.54 -5.53 -1.32
C VAL A 31 5.04 -6.83 -1.92
N GLY A 32 4.66 -6.79 -3.19
CA GLY A 32 4.22 -7.98 -3.92
C GLY A 32 2.81 -8.42 -3.55
N CYS A 33 1.84 -7.51 -3.62
CA CYS A 33 0.42 -7.81 -3.45
C CYS A 33 -0.21 -8.18 -4.81
N PRO A 34 -0.28 -9.47 -5.19
CA PRO A 34 -0.78 -9.90 -6.51
C PRO A 34 -2.27 -9.60 -6.69
N ASP A 35 -3.02 -9.51 -5.59
CA ASP A 35 -4.45 -9.19 -5.58
C ASP A 35 -4.71 -7.68 -5.77
N MET A 36 -3.66 -6.87 -5.90
CA MET A 36 -3.76 -5.43 -6.17
C MET A 36 -3.63 -5.12 -7.66
N GLU A 37 -4.63 -4.45 -8.22
CA GLU A 37 -4.61 -3.90 -9.58
C GLU A 37 -4.83 -2.39 -9.56
N VAL A 38 -3.95 -1.64 -10.24
CA VAL A 38 -4.13 -0.19 -10.46
C VAL A 38 -4.77 0.02 -11.82
N LYS A 39 -5.90 0.73 -11.87
CA LYS A 39 -6.68 0.99 -13.07
C LYS A 39 -7.04 2.47 -13.18
N LEU A 40 -7.40 2.86 -14.40
CA LEU A 40 -7.93 4.18 -14.72
C LEU A 40 -9.46 4.10 -14.86
N ASN A 41 -10.17 5.06 -14.29
CA ASN A 41 -11.61 5.18 -14.54
C ASN A 41 -11.87 5.92 -15.87
N GLU A 42 -13.14 6.02 -16.26
CA GLU A 42 -13.56 6.69 -17.51
C GLU A 42 -13.18 8.18 -17.56
N LYS A 43 -12.92 8.80 -16.40
CA LYS A 43 -12.48 10.19 -16.26
C LYS A 43 -10.96 10.35 -16.25
N GLY A 44 -10.20 9.25 -16.30
CA GLY A 44 -8.74 9.26 -16.25
C GLY A 44 -8.14 9.33 -14.85
N GLU A 45 -8.93 9.09 -13.80
CA GLU A 45 -8.44 9.07 -12.41
C GLU A 45 -7.96 7.66 -12.04
N ASN A 46 -6.84 7.58 -11.33
CA ASN A 46 -6.29 6.31 -10.86
C ASN A 46 -7.08 5.79 -9.65
N TYR A 47 -7.38 4.50 -9.65
CA TYR A 47 -7.88 3.77 -8.49
C TYR A 47 -7.16 2.43 -8.36
N ALA A 48 -7.05 1.93 -7.14
CA ALA A 48 -6.51 0.60 -6.88
C ALA A 48 -7.63 -0.32 -6.36
N LEU A 49 -7.71 -1.51 -6.93
CA LEU A 49 -8.51 -2.62 -6.42
C LEU A 49 -7.59 -3.55 -5.67
N ILE A 50 -7.83 -3.76 -4.37
CA ILE A 50 -7.11 -4.71 -3.53
C ILE A 50 -8.10 -5.79 -3.12
N GLY A 51 -8.06 -6.93 -3.80
CA GLY A 51 -9.08 -7.97 -3.68
C GLY A 51 -10.46 -7.45 -4.08
N ARG A 52 -11.36 -7.24 -3.10
CA ARG A 52 -12.72 -6.71 -3.32
C ARG A 52 -12.89 -5.25 -2.93
N HIS A 53 -11.84 -4.63 -2.38
CA HIS A 53 -11.90 -3.24 -1.91
C HIS A 53 -11.33 -2.30 -2.97
N MET A 54 -12.08 -1.26 -3.29
CA MET A 54 -11.62 -0.17 -4.14
C MET A 54 -11.11 0.97 -3.26
N THR A 55 -9.90 1.44 -3.54
CA THR A 55 -9.32 2.63 -2.91
C THR A 55 -8.97 3.67 -3.97
N THR A 56 -9.25 4.93 -3.66
CA THR A 56 -8.91 6.08 -4.49
C THR A 56 -7.97 7.00 -3.72
N GLU A 57 -7.43 8.00 -4.41
CA GLU A 57 -6.69 9.07 -3.76
C GLU A 57 -7.55 9.72 -2.65
N GLY A 58 -6.93 9.99 -1.50
CA GLY A 58 -7.59 10.55 -0.31
C GLY A 58 -8.34 9.56 0.57
N MET A 59 -8.49 8.29 0.16
CA MET A 59 -9.12 7.27 0.99
C MET A 59 -8.13 6.69 2.01
N ALA A 60 -8.57 6.58 3.27
CA ALA A 60 -7.75 6.02 4.32
C ALA A 60 -7.62 4.49 4.19
N ILE A 61 -6.39 4.00 4.32
CA ILE A 61 -6.05 2.58 4.38
C ILE A 61 -5.08 2.36 5.54
N SER A 62 -5.11 1.17 6.11
CA SER A 62 -4.16 0.73 7.14
C SER A 62 -3.41 -0.49 6.64
N MET A 63 -2.16 -0.64 7.07
CA MET A 63 -1.33 -1.77 6.65
C MET A 63 -0.46 -2.24 7.81
N ASP A 64 -0.14 -3.53 7.80
CA ASP A 64 0.78 -4.16 8.73
C ASP A 64 1.95 -4.76 7.95
N GLY A 65 3.13 -4.17 8.09
CA GLY A 65 4.34 -4.63 7.41
C GLY A 65 4.93 -5.93 7.95
N TYR A 66 4.48 -6.41 9.12
CA TYR A 66 4.93 -7.68 9.68
C TYR A 66 4.12 -8.86 9.12
N THR A 67 2.78 -8.73 9.09
CA THR A 67 1.89 -9.77 8.55
C THR A 67 1.66 -9.66 7.05
N GLY A 68 1.91 -8.49 6.46
CA GLY A 68 1.62 -8.19 5.06
C GLY A 68 0.14 -7.91 4.78
N LEU A 69 -0.68 -7.72 5.83
CA LEU A 69 -2.11 -7.47 5.70
C LEU A 69 -2.41 -6.00 5.42
N ILE A 70 -3.43 -5.77 4.58
CA ILE A 70 -3.94 -4.44 4.22
C ILE A 70 -5.41 -4.38 4.61
N TYR A 71 -5.79 -3.28 5.25
CA TYR A 71 -7.12 -3.05 5.79
C TYR A 71 -7.72 -1.78 5.19
N SER A 72 -9.02 -1.83 4.90
CA SER A 72 -9.77 -0.65 4.49
C SER A 72 -10.06 0.24 5.70
N GLY A 73 -9.82 1.55 5.57
CA GLY A 73 -10.05 2.52 6.64
C GLY A 73 -8.88 2.66 7.62
N VAL A 74 -9.16 3.26 8.78
CA VAL A 74 -8.18 3.53 9.83
C VAL A 74 -8.30 2.48 10.93
N CYS A 75 -7.23 1.74 11.18
CA CYS A 75 -7.09 0.85 12.33
C CYS A 75 -6.49 1.62 13.51
N ALA A 76 -6.95 1.33 14.73
CA ALA A 76 -6.33 1.88 15.94
C ALA A 76 -4.90 1.35 16.07
N GLN A 77 -3.93 2.25 16.26
CA GLN A 77 -2.57 1.87 16.60
C GLN A 77 -2.57 1.50 18.09
N SER A 78 -2.19 0.25 18.38
CA SER A 78 -1.90 -0.16 19.75
C SER A 78 -0.45 0.25 20.03
N GLU A 79 -0.22 1.00 21.11
CA GLU A 79 1.12 1.41 21.58
C GLU A 79 1.93 0.22 22.11
#